data_AF-A0A2I8AGJ2-F1
#
_entry.id   AF-A0A2I8AGJ2-F1
#
_cell.length_a   1.000
_cell.length_b   1.000
_cell.length_c   1.000
_cell.angle_alpha   90.00
_cell.angle_beta   90.00
_cell.angle_gamma   90.00
#
_symmetry.space_group_name_H-M   'P 1'
#
loop_
_entity.id
_entity.type
_entity.pdbx_description
1 polymer ?
#
loop_
_entity_poly.entity_id
_entity_poly.type
_entity_poly.pdbx_seq_one_letter_code
_entity_poly.pdbx_strand_id
1 'polypeptide(L)' 'MTYPNTPQTYAPVFTSLRERDWKVLTELFDRHDSEEIEADINTNLLFMIPEPCWEDDPFDFLREYL' A
#
# COMPACT_ATOMS: atom_id res chain seq x y z
N MET A 1 30.36 23.52 6.32
CA MET A 1 29.23 23.02 7.13
C MET A 1 29.43 21.54 7.34
N THR A 2 29.66 21.11 8.58
CA THR A 2 29.81 19.69 8.94
C THR A 2 28.46 19.16 9.37
N TYR A 3 27.82 18.35 8.53
CA TYR A 3 26.58 17.67 8.89
C TYR A 3 26.88 16.63 9.99
N PRO A 4 26.12 16.60 11.09
CA PRO A 4 26.29 15.57 12.10
C PRO A 4 25.99 14.22 11.47
N ASN A 5 26.92 13.28 11.63
CA ASN A 5 26.84 11.91 11.15
C ASN A 5 25.77 11.19 11.99
N THR A 6 24.51 11.26 11.55
CA THR A 6 23.44 10.48 12.16
C THR A 6 23.71 9.01 11.84
N PRO A 7 23.81 8.11 12.85
CA PRO A 7 23.90 6.70 12.57
C PRO A 7 22.65 6.30 11.79
N GLN A 8 22.84 5.81 10.56
CA GLN A 8 21.76 5.27 9.77
C GLN A 8 21.21 4.04 10.51
N THR A 9 20.08 4.22 11.17
CA THR A 9 19.30 3.13 11.75
C THR A 9 18.65 2.38 10.60
N TYR A 10 19.38 1.42 10.04
CA TYR A 10 18.80 0.48 9.09
C TYR A 10 17.63 -0.23 9.77
N ALA A 11 16.49 -0.30 9.08
CA ALA A 11 15.37 -1.12 9.54
C ALA A 11 15.90 -2.54 9.78
N PRO A 12 15.56 -3.18 10.92
CA PRO A 12 16.04 -4.52 11.21
C PRO A 12 15.63 -5.47 10.08
N VAL A 13 16.58 -6.29 9.63
CA VAL A 13 16.39 -7.33 8.61
C VAL A 13 15.10 -8.07 8.92
N PHE A 14 14.15 -8.07 7.98
CA PHE A 14 12.82 -8.65 8.09
C PHE A 14 12.80 -9.85 9.03
N THR A 15 12.30 -9.64 10.25
CA THR A 15 12.09 -10.77 11.16
C THR A 15 11.05 -11.66 10.49
N SER A 16 11.36 -12.95 10.35
CA SER A 16 10.39 -13.93 9.85
C SER A 16 9.07 -13.75 10.59
N LEU A 17 7.97 -13.77 9.83
CA LEU A 17 6.62 -13.66 10.39
C LEU A 17 6.46 -14.70 11.49
N ARG A 18 6.05 -14.26 12.68
CA ARG A 18 5.78 -15.14 13.81
C ARG A 18 4.37 -15.72 13.66
N GLU A 19 4.05 -16.78 14.40
CA GLU A 19 2.71 -17.39 14.37
C GLU A 19 1.58 -16.38 14.63
N ARG A 20 1.80 -15.41 15.52
CA ARG A 20 0.87 -14.30 15.76
C ARG A 20 0.63 -13.47 14.50
N ASP A 21 1.68 -13.16 13.77
CA ASP A 21 1.59 -12.35 12.54
C ASP A 21 0.84 -13.15 11.48
N TRP A 22 1.09 -14.46 11.38
CA TRP A 22 0.35 -15.36 10.50
C TRP A 22 -1.14 -15.43 10.84
N LYS A 23 -1.49 -15.50 12.13
CA LYS A 23 -2.88 -15.50 12.59
C LYS A 23 -3.60 -14.20 12.19
N VAL A 24 -2.96 -13.05 12.42
CA VAL A 24 -3.53 -11.74 12.03
C VAL A 24 -3.68 -11.64 10.52
N LEU A 25 -2.69 -12.09 9.74
CA LEU A 25 -2.79 -12.12 8.28
C LEU A 25 -3.93 -13.03 7.83
N THR A 26 -4.08 -14.20 8.44
CA THR A 26 -5.18 -15.13 8.14
C THR A 26 -6.52 -14.47 8.44
N GLU A 27 -6.69 -13.83 9.61
CA GLU A 27 -7.93 -13.10 9.95
C GLU A 27 -8.19 -11.92 9.01
N LEU A 28 -7.13 -11.25 8.53
CA LEU A 28 -7.24 -10.14 7.59
C LEU A 28 -7.67 -10.59 6.19
N PHE A 29 -7.20 -11.76 5.75
CA PHE A 29 -7.48 -12.31 4.42
C PHE A 29 -8.66 -13.29 4.38
N ASP A 30 -9.09 -13.84 5.52
CA ASP A 30 -10.30 -14.67 5.68
C ASP A 30 -11.53 -13.80 5.98
N ARG A 31 -11.57 -12.63 5.35
CA ARG A 31 -12.68 -11.67 5.51
C ARG A 31 -13.85 -12.11 4.64
N HIS A 32 -14.96 -12.43 5.30
CA HIS A 32 -16.18 -12.89 4.66
C HIS A 32 -16.95 -11.75 3.98
N ASP A 33 -16.61 -10.49 4.29
CA ASP A 33 -17.23 -9.27 3.79
C ASP A 33 -16.48 -8.65 2.60
N SER A 34 -15.48 -9.35 2.03
CA SER A 34 -14.68 -8.82 0.91
C SER A 34 -15.52 -8.49 -0.32
N GLU A 35 -16.50 -9.34 -0.65
CA GLU A 35 -17.39 -9.15 -1.80
C GLU A 35 -18.32 -7.94 -1.61
N GLU A 36 -18.81 -7.71 -0.39
CA GLU A 36 -19.66 -6.57 -0.05
C GLU A 36 -18.87 -5.25 -0.15
N ILE A 37 -17.63 -5.26 0.34
CA ILE A 37 -16.72 -4.11 0.25
C ILE A 37 -16.37 -3.81 -1.21
N GLU A 38 -16.09 -4.84 -2.02
CA GLU A 38 -15.85 -4.67 -3.46
C GLU A 38 -17.06 -4.04 -4.16
N ALA A 39 -18.27 -4.54 -3.88
CA ALA A 39 -19.50 -4.00 -4.45
C ALA A 39 -19.76 -2.54 -4.05
N ASP A 40 -19.50 -2.19 -2.79
CA ASP A 40 -19.63 -0.81 -2.29
C ASP A 40 -18.59 0.11 -2.96
N ILE A 41 -17.33 -0.30 -3.03
CA ILE A 41 -16.27 0.47 -3.71
C ILE A 41 -16.65 0.71 -5.17
N ASN A 42 -17.03 -0.34 -5.90
CA ASN A 42 -17.41 -0.22 -7.31
C ASN A 42 -18.62 0.72 -7.49
N THR A 43 -19.61 0.63 -6.61
CA THR A 43 -20.77 1.53 -6.62
C THR A 43 -20.35 2.99 -6.43
N ASN A 44 -19.44 3.26 -5.49
CA ASN A 44 -18.94 4.62 -5.25
C ASN A 44 -18.07 5.15 -6.40
N LEU A 45 -17.23 4.30 -7.00
CA LEU A 45 -16.40 4.65 -8.15
C LEU A 45 -17.25 5.07 -9.35
N LEU A 46 -18.40 4.44 -9.58
CA LEU A 46 -19.33 4.83 -10.66
C LEU A 46 -19.88 6.26 -10.51
N PHE A 47 -19.87 6.82 -9.30
CA PHE A 47 -20.29 8.20 -9.05
C PHE A 47 -19.15 9.22 -9.22
N MET A 48 -17.90 8.78 -9.42
CA MET A 48 -16.76 9.67 -9.64
C MET A 48 -16.70 10.11 -11.10
N ILE A 49 -17.34 11.25 -11.40
CA ILE A 49 -17.29 11.89 -12.72
C ILE A 49 -16.65 13.28 -12.60
N PRO A 50 -15.60 13.60 -13.40
CA PRO A 50 -15.00 12.74 -14.43
C PRO A 50 -14.23 11.56 -13.82
N GLU A 51 -14.07 10.51 -14.63
CA GLU A 51 -13.28 9.34 -14.24
C GLU A 51 -11.85 9.78 -13.85
N PRO A 52 -11.35 9.41 -12.66
CA PRO A 52 -9.99 9.72 -12.26
C PRO A 52 -8.97 9.02 -13.17
N CYS A 53 -7.79 9.61 -13.30
CA CYS A 53 -6.68 9.08 -14.10
C CYS A 53 -5.96 7.90 -13.39
N TRP A 54 -6.68 6.80 -13.14
CA TRP A 54 -6.17 5.63 -12.43
C TRP A 54 -5.06 4.88 -13.17
N GLU A 55 -5.13 4.89 -14.50
CA GLU A 55 -4.19 4.19 -15.39
C GLU A 55 -2.93 5.01 -15.68
N ASP A 56 -2.94 6.31 -15.37
CA ASP A 56 -1.77 7.16 -15.56
C ASP A 56 -0.85 6.97 -14.35
N ASP A 57 0.38 6.49 -14.59
CA ASP A 57 1.41 6.47 -13.55
C ASP A 57 1.75 7.92 -13.18
N PRO A 58 1.39 8.41 -11.98
CA PRO A 58 1.68 9.80 -11.60
C PRO A 58 3.19 10.07 -11.52
N PHE A 59 4.01 9.02 -11.53
CA PHE A 59 5.46 9.07 -11.47
C PHE A 59 6.14 8.77 -12.80
N ASP A 60 5.40 8.63 -13.92
CA ASP A 60 6.02 8.33 -15.22
C ASP A 60 7.09 9.37 -15.60
N PHE A 61 6.91 10.62 -15.17
CA PHE A 61 7.90 11.71 -15.33
C PHE A 61 9.24 11.42 -14.64
N LEU A 62 9.28 10.63 -13.57
CA LEU A 62 10.51 10.29 -12.85
C LEU A 62 11.45 9.39 -13.66
N ARG A 63 10.93 8.70 -14.69
CA ARG A 63 11.76 7.91 -15.61
C ARG A 63 12.78 8.76 -16.38
N GLU A 64 12.56 10.06 -16.49
CA GLU A 64 13.51 10.98 -17.12
C GLU A 64 14.70 11.35 -16.20
N TYR A 65 14.61 11.02 -14.90
CA TYR A 65 15.57 11.42 -13.86
C TYR A 65 16.32 10.24 -13.20
N LEU A 66 15.98 8.99 -13.54
CA LEU A 66 16.59 7.74 -13.02
C LEU A 66 17.34 6.98 -14.10
#